data_AF-A0A8J1ZAY2-F1
#
_entry.id   AF-A0A8J1ZAY2-F1
#
_cell.length_a   1.000
_cell.length_b   1.000
_cell.length_c   1.000
_cell.angle_alpha   90.00
_cell.angle_beta   90.00
_cell.angle_gamma   90.00
#
_symmetry.space_group_name_H-M   'P 1'
#
loop_
_entity.id
_entity.type
_entity.pdbx_description
1 polymer ?
#
loop_
_entity_poly.entity_id
_entity_poly.type
_entity_poly.pdbx_seq_one_letter_code
_entity_poly.pdbx_strand_id
1 'polypeptide(L)'
;KDASASSPQCTAALFLTPPFDTIEKMAAAIEGGTGSVAAPSVVARQESNTSHCNARRKTDGALLPPVVGDPDGVQKQVTGIETRVALQGALKAAGMDSAAEEDLNNSAEQELEAQHVNMSEQLRSQSWTFLFVIALGSLVGAVNVLFHKMVSKGTGILEAAGEGMDPNKRWVFATYRVLVAVAGASVVGWLTRNIVPECLGGGTIATKISLAIGSPIPFRVGLARLLLSSLYVASGNPLGIEAPTIHLSAAVASTLHSISGIEAVCNFQLPLCMVLGCCGGLSAAFNSPLSGIVFAIEEYMDIRQEGMVTALVLLSSFFSSLLTRLTIEGPMFPIEGRFLDSYETIPWRTLLTA
;
A
#
# COMPACT_ATOMS: atom_id res chain seq x y z
N LYS A 1 -37.44 -28.06 25.14
CA LYS A 1 -36.45 -29.14 25.35
C LYS A 1 -35.81 -29.44 24.02
N ASP A 2 -34.60 -28.91 23.91
CA ASP A 2 -33.44 -29.42 23.17
C ASP A 2 -33.36 -29.35 21.64
N ALA A 3 -32.14 -29.00 21.26
CA ALA A 3 -31.60 -28.65 19.96
C ALA A 3 -31.11 -29.86 19.15
N SER A 4 -30.91 -29.65 17.84
CA SER A 4 -29.73 -30.08 17.05
C SER A 4 -30.01 -29.71 15.58
N ALA A 5 -29.31 -28.76 14.96
CA ALA A 5 -27.93 -28.81 14.45
C ALA A 5 -27.74 -29.80 13.29
N SER A 6 -27.68 -29.28 12.05
CA SER A 6 -26.85 -29.84 10.99
C SER A 6 -26.41 -28.74 10.01
N SER A 7 -25.09 -28.61 9.87
CA SER A 7 -24.31 -27.72 9.01
C SER A 7 -24.31 -28.15 7.54
N PRO A 8 -23.98 -27.26 6.59
CA PRO A 8 -23.26 -27.64 5.39
C PRO A 8 -21.79 -27.18 5.42
N GLN A 9 -20.98 -28.02 4.81
CA GLN A 9 -19.52 -28.07 4.81
C GLN A 9 -18.89 -26.97 3.94
N CYS A 10 -17.85 -26.31 4.44
CA CYS A 10 -16.90 -25.54 3.62
C CYS A 10 -15.91 -26.51 2.96
N THR A 11 -16.05 -26.71 1.65
CA THR A 11 -15.05 -27.39 0.83
C THR A 11 -14.12 -26.35 0.22
N ALA A 12 -12.81 -26.57 0.37
CA ALA A 12 -11.74 -25.75 -0.18
C ALA A 12 -11.89 -25.54 -1.70
N ALA A 13 -12.04 -24.29 -2.12
CA ALA A 13 -12.00 -23.90 -3.52
C ALA A 13 -10.60 -23.43 -3.90
N LEU A 14 -10.01 -24.19 -4.81
CA LEU A 14 -8.75 -24.00 -5.49
C LEU A 14 -8.67 -22.61 -6.15
N PHE A 15 -7.62 -21.84 -5.84
CA PHE A 15 -7.33 -20.53 -6.43
C PHE A 15 -7.06 -20.66 -7.94
N LEU A 16 -7.95 -20.12 -8.77
CA LEU A 16 -7.74 -19.94 -10.21
C LEU A 16 -7.63 -18.45 -10.50
N THR A 17 -6.42 -18.00 -10.80
CA THR A 17 -6.16 -16.73 -11.47
C THR A 17 -6.83 -16.74 -12.86
N PRO A 18 -7.44 -15.64 -13.33
CA PRO A 18 -8.01 -15.61 -14.67
C PRO A 18 -6.90 -15.76 -15.74
N PRO A 19 -7.19 -16.40 -16.89
CA PRO A 19 -6.21 -16.62 -17.96
C PRO A 19 -5.79 -15.30 -18.62
N PHE A 20 -4.50 -15.23 -18.96
CA PHE A 20 -3.76 -14.06 -19.48
C PHE A 20 -4.42 -13.38 -20.70
N ASP A 21 -5.08 -14.14 -21.58
CA ASP A 21 -5.82 -13.62 -22.75
C ASP A 21 -6.93 -12.61 -22.38
N THR A 22 -7.45 -12.69 -21.16
CA THR A 22 -8.50 -11.78 -20.68
C THR A 22 -7.93 -10.41 -20.33
N ILE A 23 -6.66 -10.36 -19.90
CA ILE A 23 -5.95 -9.14 -19.52
C ILE A 23 -5.53 -8.37 -20.78
N GLU A 24 -5.10 -9.07 -21.83
CA GLU A 24 -4.73 -8.47 -23.11
C GLU A 24 -5.95 -7.84 -23.82
N LYS A 25 -7.12 -8.49 -23.76
CA LYS A 25 -8.38 -7.94 -24.28
C LYS A 25 -8.86 -6.71 -23.52
N MET A 26 -8.64 -6.65 -22.20
CA MET A 26 -8.96 -5.48 -21.38
C MET A 26 -7.98 -4.33 -21.62
N ALA A 27 -6.69 -4.62 -21.81
CA ALA A 27 -5.68 -3.61 -22.14
C ALA A 27 -5.92 -2.99 -23.54
N ALA A 28 -6.25 -3.81 -24.54
CA ALA A 28 -6.57 -3.34 -25.90
C ALA A 28 -7.86 -2.48 -25.95
N ALA A 29 -8.83 -2.74 -25.06
CA ALA A 29 -10.06 -1.94 -24.97
C ALA A 29 -9.82 -0.54 -24.37
N ILE A 30 -8.75 -0.35 -23.61
CA ILE A 30 -8.38 0.95 -23.02
C ILE A 30 -7.57 1.79 -24.02
N GLU A 31 -6.81 1.18 -24.93
CA GLU A 31 -6.05 1.89 -25.98
C GLU A 31 -6.92 2.30 -27.20
N GLY A 32 -8.05 1.63 -27.43
CA GLY A 32 -9.00 1.93 -28.50
C GLY A 32 -9.96 3.08 -28.16
N GLY A 33 -9.43 4.29 -27.96
CA GLY A 33 -10.23 5.46 -27.63
C GLY A 33 -11.24 5.86 -28.70
N THR A 34 -12.49 5.37 -28.61
CA THR A 34 -13.72 6.06 -29.03
C THR A 34 -14.94 5.44 -28.35
N GLY A 35 -15.75 6.26 -27.66
CA GLY A 35 -17.14 5.94 -27.34
C GLY A 35 -17.47 5.77 -25.85
N SER A 36 -18.21 6.74 -25.32
CA SER A 36 -18.92 6.72 -24.03
C SER A 36 -19.48 5.35 -23.65
N VAL A 37 -19.06 4.81 -22.50
CA VAL A 37 -19.75 3.71 -21.82
C VAL A 37 -20.08 4.17 -20.40
N ALA A 38 -21.38 4.31 -20.15
CA ALA A 38 -21.94 4.67 -18.86
C ALA A 38 -21.53 3.65 -17.78
N ALA A 39 -21.03 4.15 -16.65
CA ALA A 39 -20.79 3.36 -15.45
C ALA A 39 -22.12 2.78 -14.93
N PRO A 40 -22.20 1.49 -14.55
CA PRO A 40 -23.34 1.00 -13.80
C PRO A 40 -23.27 1.55 -12.37
N SER A 41 -24.28 2.34 -12.01
CA SER A 41 -24.56 2.78 -10.65
C SER A 41 -25.01 1.60 -9.80
N VAL A 42 -24.10 1.00 -9.03
CA VAL A 42 -24.46 0.09 -7.94
C VAL A 42 -24.52 0.90 -6.65
N VAL A 43 -25.69 1.51 -6.43
CA VAL A 43 -26.13 2.00 -5.12
C VAL A 43 -26.55 0.78 -4.31
N ALA A 44 -25.63 0.23 -3.52
CA ALA A 44 -25.97 -0.75 -2.50
C ALA A 44 -26.54 0.00 -1.28
N ARG A 45 -27.86 0.15 -1.31
CA ARG A 45 -28.71 0.59 -0.20
C ARG A 45 -28.69 -0.52 0.86
N GLN A 46 -27.89 -0.36 1.91
CA GLN A 46 -27.90 -1.27 3.05
C GLN A 46 -28.96 -0.78 4.04
N GLU A 47 -30.20 -1.19 3.83
CA GLU A 47 -31.25 -1.16 4.84
C GLU A 47 -30.88 -2.14 5.97
N SER A 48 -30.40 -1.62 7.09
CA SER A 48 -30.31 -2.41 8.32
C SER A 48 -31.70 -2.48 8.96
N ASN A 49 -32.32 -3.64 8.77
CA ASN A 49 -33.35 -4.20 9.63
C ASN A 49 -32.97 -4.08 11.11
N THR A 50 -33.68 -3.25 11.86
CA THR A 50 -34.00 -3.51 13.27
C THR A 50 -35.43 -3.07 13.53
N SER A 51 -36.38 -3.91 13.11
CA SER A 51 -37.76 -3.90 13.58
C SER A 51 -37.90 -4.88 14.75
N HIS A 52 -38.65 -4.44 15.76
CA HIS A 52 -39.08 -5.15 16.98
C HIS A 52 -38.10 -5.29 18.15
N CYS A 53 -38.19 -4.37 19.11
CA CYS A 53 -38.91 -4.62 20.37
C CYS A 53 -38.89 -3.36 21.27
N ASN A 54 -40.05 -2.71 21.46
CA ASN A 54 -40.53 -2.41 22.81
C ASN A 54 -41.91 -1.71 22.76
N ALA A 55 -42.91 -2.45 23.22
CA ALA A 55 -44.17 -1.92 23.68
C ALA A 55 -44.04 -1.62 25.18
N ARG A 56 -44.22 -0.37 25.62
CA ARG A 56 -45.22 0.02 26.64
C ARG A 56 -45.11 1.49 27.10
N ARG A 57 -46.33 2.01 27.30
CA ARG A 57 -46.80 3.06 28.22
C ARG A 57 -46.58 4.54 27.84
N LYS A 58 -47.70 5.11 27.40
CA LYS A 58 -48.14 6.49 27.69
C LYS A 58 -47.95 6.83 29.18
N THR A 59 -47.32 7.97 29.44
CA THR A 59 -47.67 8.91 30.51
C THR A 59 -47.38 10.32 30.02
N ASP A 60 -48.34 11.21 30.25
CA ASP A 60 -48.37 12.61 29.84
C ASP A 60 -47.22 13.44 30.45
N GLY A 61 -46.74 14.47 29.73
CA GLY A 61 -45.91 15.53 30.32
C GLY A 61 -45.00 16.31 29.36
N ALA A 62 -45.40 17.54 29.05
CA ALA A 62 -44.62 18.72 28.64
C ALA A 62 -43.72 18.69 27.37
N LEU A 63 -44.12 19.48 26.37
CA LEU A 63 -43.29 19.97 25.27
C LEU A 63 -42.14 20.86 25.79
N LEU A 64 -40.92 20.64 25.27
CA LEU A 64 -39.85 21.64 25.19
C LEU A 64 -39.47 21.83 23.71
N PRO A 65 -39.16 23.07 23.26
CA PRO A 65 -38.96 23.37 21.84
C PRO A 65 -37.60 22.87 21.33
N PRO A 66 -37.44 22.68 20.00
CA PRO A 66 -36.17 22.23 19.42
C PRO A 66 -35.14 23.36 19.51
N VAL A 67 -33.96 23.06 20.05
CA VAL A 67 -32.79 23.95 19.98
C VAL A 67 -32.21 23.85 18.58
N VAL A 68 -32.34 24.96 17.84
CA VAL A 68 -31.62 25.20 16.58
C VAL A 68 -30.16 25.52 16.94
N GLY A 69 -29.20 24.84 16.28
CA GLY A 69 -27.77 25.10 16.38
C GLY A 69 -27.10 25.05 15.01
N ASP A 70 -26.41 26.14 14.68
CA ASP A 70 -25.71 26.50 13.43
C ASP A 70 -24.55 25.53 13.04
N PRO A 71 -24.07 25.58 11.78
CA PRO A 71 -23.16 24.62 11.18
C PRO A 71 -21.70 25.07 11.29
N ASP A 72 -21.06 24.89 12.44
CA ASP A 72 -19.59 24.96 12.54
C ASP A 72 -19.08 23.80 13.41
N GLY A 73 -18.84 22.67 12.74
CA GLY A 73 -18.45 21.39 13.31
C GLY A 73 -16.99 21.35 13.74
N VAL A 74 -16.68 21.96 14.89
CA VAL A 74 -15.54 21.54 15.71
C VAL A 74 -16.09 20.57 16.75
N GLN A 75 -15.83 19.27 16.55
CA GLN A 75 -16.09 18.25 17.56
C GLN A 75 -15.34 18.59 18.85
N LYS A 76 -16.01 19.29 19.78
CA LYS A 76 -15.67 19.21 21.19
C LYS A 76 -16.08 17.81 21.64
N GLN A 77 -15.13 16.88 21.66
CA GLN A 77 -15.18 15.76 22.57
C GLN A 77 -15.23 16.33 23.99
N VAL A 78 -16.45 16.57 24.47
CA VAL A 78 -16.71 16.90 25.86
C VAL A 78 -16.27 15.68 26.66
N THR A 79 -15.15 15.80 27.36
CA THR A 79 -14.63 14.78 28.26
C THR A 79 -15.72 14.38 29.26
N GLY A 80 -15.96 13.08 29.43
CA GLY A 80 -17.08 12.52 30.21
C GLY A 80 -17.20 12.98 31.68
N ILE A 81 -16.23 13.73 32.18
CA ILE A 81 -16.23 14.35 33.52
C ILE A 81 -17.14 15.60 33.55
N GLU A 82 -17.13 16.43 32.50
CA GLU A 82 -17.95 17.65 32.46
C GLU A 82 -19.45 17.34 32.32
N THR A 83 -19.78 16.28 31.57
CA THR A 83 -21.15 15.77 31.48
C THR A 83 -21.62 15.14 32.79
N ARG A 84 -20.76 14.43 33.54
CA ARG A 84 -21.13 13.87 34.86
C ARG A 84 -21.51 14.94 35.87
N VAL A 85 -20.74 16.03 35.97
CA VAL A 85 -21.01 17.13 36.92
C VAL A 85 -22.27 17.91 36.54
N ALA A 86 -22.48 18.16 35.25
CA ALA A 86 -23.68 18.85 34.76
C ALA A 86 -24.95 18.01 34.94
N LEU A 87 -24.88 16.69 34.70
CA LEU A 87 -26.02 15.78 34.85
C LEU A 87 -26.36 15.53 36.32
N GLN A 88 -25.36 15.34 37.19
CA GLN A 88 -25.57 15.24 38.64
C GLN A 88 -26.18 16.53 39.23
N GLY A 89 -25.77 17.70 38.73
CA GLY A 89 -26.36 18.99 39.11
C GLY A 89 -27.84 19.10 38.75
N ALA A 90 -28.23 18.60 37.56
CA ALA A 90 -29.63 18.59 37.12
C ALA A 90 -30.50 17.55 37.85
N LEU A 91 -29.95 16.38 38.15
CA LEU A 91 -30.65 15.28 38.84
C LEU A 91 -30.94 15.61 40.32
N LYS A 92 -30.00 16.27 41.00
CA LYS A 92 -30.17 16.73 42.38
C LYS A 92 -31.23 17.83 42.51
N ALA A 93 -31.45 18.59 41.44
CA ALA A 93 -32.52 19.59 41.34
C ALA A 93 -33.92 18.97 41.06
N ALA A 94 -33.98 17.70 40.62
CA ALA A 94 -35.22 17.02 40.24
C ALA A 94 -35.83 16.11 41.32
N GLY A 95 -35.14 15.90 42.46
CA GLY A 95 -35.70 15.19 43.63
C GLY A 95 -35.90 13.67 43.44
N MET A 96 -34.98 13.00 42.75
CA MET A 96 -35.04 11.55 42.50
C MET A 96 -34.58 10.71 43.70
N ASP A 97 -35.19 9.53 43.88
CA ASP A 97 -34.87 8.57 44.95
C ASP A 97 -33.47 7.94 44.78
N SER A 98 -32.81 7.60 45.91
CA SER A 98 -31.43 7.10 45.95
C SER A 98 -31.16 5.84 45.10
N ALA A 99 -32.19 5.01 44.88
CA ALA A 99 -32.10 3.83 44.03
C ALA A 99 -31.98 4.17 42.53
N ALA A 100 -32.64 5.24 42.07
CA ALA A 100 -32.56 5.67 40.67
C ALA A 100 -31.20 6.34 40.36
N GLU A 101 -30.59 6.98 41.34
CA GLU A 101 -29.24 7.56 41.24
C GLU A 101 -28.16 6.47 41.12
N GLU A 102 -28.33 5.34 41.83
CA GLU A 102 -27.42 4.18 41.78
C GLU A 102 -27.47 3.45 40.43
N ASP A 103 -28.66 3.22 39.86
CA ASP A 103 -28.83 2.59 38.54
C ASP A 103 -28.25 3.44 37.39
N LEU A 104 -28.39 4.77 37.47
CA LEU A 104 -27.79 5.71 36.52
C LEU A 104 -26.27 5.71 36.62
N ASN A 105 -25.71 5.64 37.85
CA ASN A 105 -24.27 5.62 38.05
C ASN A 105 -23.65 4.30 37.54
N ASN A 106 -24.32 3.16 37.76
CA ASN A 106 -23.90 1.86 37.22
C ASN A 106 -23.94 1.83 35.69
N SER A 107 -24.95 2.44 35.08
CA SER A 107 -25.07 2.55 33.62
C SER A 107 -23.97 3.45 33.04
N ALA A 108 -23.68 4.58 33.69
CA ALA A 108 -22.61 5.49 33.29
C ALA A 108 -21.21 4.92 33.55
N GLU A 109 -21.02 4.02 34.52
CA GLU A 109 -19.78 3.28 34.70
C GLU A 109 -19.61 2.21 33.63
N GLN A 110 -20.67 1.48 33.27
CA GLN A 110 -20.64 0.53 32.16
C GLN A 110 -20.30 1.18 30.81
N GLU A 111 -20.85 2.35 30.50
CA GLU A 111 -20.51 3.07 29.26
C GLU A 111 -19.05 3.53 29.25
N LEU A 112 -18.51 3.94 30.40
CA LEU A 112 -17.14 4.43 30.53
C LEU A 112 -16.14 3.27 30.47
N GLU A 113 -16.46 2.11 31.07
CA GLU A 113 -15.70 0.87 30.92
C GLU A 113 -15.74 0.37 29.47
N ALA A 114 -16.90 0.38 28.82
CA ALA A 114 -17.03 0.02 27.42
C ALA A 114 -16.23 0.95 26.49
N GLN A 115 -16.23 2.27 26.75
CA GLN A 115 -15.38 3.22 26.03
C GLN A 115 -13.89 2.97 26.28
N HIS A 116 -13.50 2.66 27.52
CA HIS A 116 -12.09 2.41 27.85
C HIS A 116 -11.58 1.13 27.18
N VAL A 117 -12.38 0.06 27.20
CA VAL A 117 -12.07 -1.20 26.51
C VAL A 117 -11.95 -0.96 25.01
N ASN A 118 -12.91 -0.26 24.39
CA ASN A 118 -12.90 0.03 22.96
C ASN A 118 -11.67 0.89 22.55
N MET A 119 -11.32 1.91 23.34
CA MET A 119 -10.12 2.73 23.11
C MET A 119 -8.83 1.90 23.22
N SER A 120 -8.76 0.98 24.19
CA SER A 120 -7.58 0.12 24.38
C SER A 120 -7.41 -0.89 23.24
N GLU A 121 -8.51 -1.47 22.74
CA GLU A 121 -8.49 -2.36 21.58
C GLU A 121 -8.13 -1.60 20.30
N GLN A 122 -8.61 -0.38 20.14
CA GLN A 122 -8.28 0.47 19.00
C GLN A 122 -6.80 0.88 18.97
N LEU A 123 -6.23 1.27 20.11
CA LEU A 123 -4.80 1.57 20.24
C LEU A 123 -3.93 0.32 20.01
N ARG A 124 -4.38 -0.84 20.51
CA ARG A 124 -3.70 -2.12 20.28
C ARG A 124 -3.68 -2.49 18.80
N SER A 125 -4.83 -2.39 18.11
CA SER A 125 -4.92 -2.66 16.68
C SER A 125 -4.06 -1.70 15.84
N GLN A 126 -4.04 -0.41 16.17
CA GLN A 126 -3.15 0.57 15.52
C GLN A 126 -1.66 0.23 15.72
N SER A 127 -1.27 -0.19 16.93
CA SER A 127 0.11 -0.56 17.23
C SER A 127 0.59 -1.75 16.38
N TRP A 128 -0.25 -2.76 16.19
CA TRP A 128 0.06 -3.90 15.32
C TRP A 128 0.22 -3.48 13.85
N THR A 129 -0.62 -2.58 13.36
CA THR A 129 -0.48 -2.02 12.00
C THR A 129 0.86 -1.31 11.82
N PHE A 130 1.28 -0.48 12.78
CA PHE A 130 2.58 0.19 12.69
C PHE A 130 3.75 -0.80 12.70
N LEU A 131 3.75 -1.78 13.61
CA LEU A 131 4.79 -2.81 13.66
C LEU A 131 4.85 -3.63 12.37
N PHE A 132 3.70 -3.97 11.81
CA PHE A 132 3.61 -4.67 10.53
C PHE A 132 4.21 -3.85 9.39
N VAL A 133 3.92 -2.55 9.32
CA VAL A 133 4.45 -1.67 8.27
C VAL A 133 5.97 -1.46 8.42
N ILE A 134 6.49 -1.40 9.64
CA ILE A 134 7.95 -1.36 9.88
C ILE A 134 8.59 -2.65 9.36
N ALA A 135 7.99 -3.81 9.65
CA ALA A 135 8.47 -5.09 9.17
C ALA A 135 8.41 -5.19 7.64
N LEU A 136 7.30 -4.73 7.03
CA LEU A 136 7.12 -4.67 5.58
C LEU A 136 8.18 -3.79 4.90
N GLY A 137 8.34 -2.55 5.37
CA GLY A 137 9.33 -1.60 4.84
C GLY A 137 10.75 -2.16 4.94
N SER A 138 11.10 -2.77 6.08
CA SER A 138 12.41 -3.42 6.27
C SER A 138 12.59 -4.61 5.32
N LEU A 139 11.57 -5.46 5.15
CA LEU A 139 11.65 -6.62 4.25
C LEU A 139 11.81 -6.19 2.78
N VAL A 140 11.03 -5.19 2.35
CA VAL A 140 11.11 -4.64 1.00
C VAL A 140 12.48 -4.00 0.74
N GLY A 141 13.01 -3.23 1.68
CA GLY A 141 14.36 -2.69 1.61
C GLY A 141 15.42 -3.79 1.46
N ALA A 142 15.29 -4.90 2.21
CA ALA A 142 16.24 -6.02 2.15
C ALA A 142 16.25 -6.69 0.78
N VAL A 143 15.05 -6.89 0.21
CA VAL A 143 14.86 -7.46 -1.11
C VAL A 143 15.44 -6.55 -2.20
N ASN A 144 15.27 -5.23 -2.09
CA ASN A 144 15.85 -4.30 -3.05
C ASN A 144 17.38 -4.21 -2.95
N VAL A 145 17.94 -4.25 -1.73
CA VAL A 145 19.39 -4.34 -1.52
C VAL A 145 19.95 -5.62 -2.14
N LEU A 146 19.24 -6.74 -2.02
CA LEU A 146 19.60 -7.98 -2.69
C LEU A 146 19.62 -7.81 -4.21
N PHE A 147 18.60 -7.18 -4.79
CA PHE A 147 18.54 -6.88 -6.22
C PHE A 147 19.75 -6.05 -6.70
N HIS A 148 20.06 -4.96 -6.00
CA HIS A 148 21.24 -4.14 -6.31
C HIS A 148 22.56 -4.92 -6.22
N LYS A 149 22.73 -5.76 -5.17
CA LYS A 149 23.93 -6.60 -5.02
C LYS A 149 24.04 -7.66 -6.12
N MET A 150 22.92 -8.24 -6.56
CA MET A 150 22.90 -9.19 -7.67
C MET A 150 23.33 -8.54 -8.98
N VAL A 151 22.80 -7.35 -9.27
CA VAL A 151 23.19 -6.58 -10.47
C VAL A 151 24.67 -6.21 -10.41
N SER A 152 25.14 -5.62 -9.30
CA SER A 152 26.53 -5.19 -9.15
C SER A 152 27.54 -6.34 -9.26
N LYS A 153 27.24 -7.49 -8.65
CA LYS A 153 28.08 -8.69 -8.80
C LYS A 153 28.05 -9.22 -10.23
N GLY A 154 26.87 -9.25 -10.85
CA GLY A 154 26.71 -9.72 -12.23
C GLY A 154 27.47 -8.85 -13.24
N THR A 155 27.38 -7.52 -13.13
CA THR A 155 28.17 -6.60 -13.96
C THR A 155 29.66 -6.77 -13.69
N GLY A 156 30.08 -6.86 -12.42
CA GLY A 156 31.49 -7.02 -12.06
C GLY A 156 32.13 -8.29 -12.61
N ILE A 157 31.41 -9.42 -12.65
CA ILE A 157 31.89 -10.67 -13.26
C ILE A 157 32.13 -10.49 -14.76
N LEU A 158 31.18 -9.85 -15.47
CA LEU A 158 31.28 -9.62 -16.91
C LEU A 158 32.35 -8.58 -17.26
N GLU A 159 32.59 -7.62 -16.39
CA GLU A 159 33.67 -6.64 -16.53
C GLU A 159 35.04 -7.28 -16.31
N ALA A 160 35.21 -8.08 -15.24
CA ALA A 160 36.45 -8.82 -14.99
C ALA A 160 36.81 -9.77 -16.15
N ALA A 161 35.81 -10.38 -16.79
CA ALA A 161 36.03 -11.20 -17.98
C ALA A 161 36.50 -10.39 -19.21
N GLY A 162 36.17 -9.10 -19.28
CA GLY A 162 36.62 -8.19 -20.33
C GLY A 162 38.02 -7.59 -20.09
N GLU A 163 38.45 -7.46 -18.83
CA GLU A 163 39.77 -6.91 -18.47
C GLU A 163 40.95 -7.79 -18.89
N GLY A 164 40.73 -9.09 -19.07
CA GLY A 164 41.74 -10.02 -19.62
C GLY A 164 42.05 -9.82 -21.10
N MET A 165 41.38 -8.89 -21.80
CA MET A 165 41.56 -8.64 -23.23
C MET A 165 42.57 -7.52 -23.51
N ASP A 166 43.34 -7.67 -24.59
CA ASP A 166 44.36 -6.69 -25.01
C ASP A 166 43.80 -5.25 -25.10
N PRO A 167 44.30 -4.30 -24.29
CA PRO A 167 43.78 -2.93 -24.26
C PRO A 167 43.99 -2.16 -25.56
N ASN A 168 44.98 -2.56 -26.37
CA ASN A 168 45.24 -1.96 -27.68
C ASN A 168 44.17 -2.32 -28.73
N LYS A 169 43.31 -3.30 -28.48
CA LYS A 169 42.25 -3.74 -29.39
C LYS A 169 40.87 -3.33 -28.89
N ARG A 170 40.62 -2.01 -28.82
CA ARG A 170 39.35 -1.42 -28.35
C ARG A 170 38.11 -2.01 -29.05
N TRP A 171 38.22 -2.39 -30.32
CA TRP A 171 37.16 -3.05 -31.09
C TRP A 171 36.78 -4.43 -30.55
N VAL A 172 37.73 -5.20 -29.99
CA VAL A 172 37.47 -6.50 -29.38
C VAL A 172 36.64 -6.34 -28.11
N PHE A 173 37.00 -5.36 -27.28
CA PHE A 173 36.23 -5.03 -26.07
C PHE A 173 34.80 -4.57 -26.40
N ALA A 174 34.65 -3.70 -27.41
CA ALA A 174 33.33 -3.26 -27.87
C ALA A 174 32.49 -4.43 -28.40
N THR A 175 33.09 -5.32 -29.21
CA THR A 175 32.40 -6.51 -29.74
C THR A 175 31.98 -7.46 -28.63
N TYR A 176 32.86 -7.69 -27.64
CA TYR A 176 32.55 -8.49 -26.46
C TYR A 176 31.34 -7.94 -25.69
N ARG A 177 31.31 -6.64 -25.38
CA ARG A 177 30.19 -6.01 -24.67
C ARG A 177 28.87 -6.15 -25.44
N VAL A 178 28.89 -5.95 -26.76
CA VAL A 178 27.70 -6.13 -27.61
C VAL A 178 27.23 -7.59 -27.61
N LEU A 179 28.15 -8.55 -27.76
CA LEU A 179 27.81 -9.98 -27.75
C LEU A 179 27.22 -10.41 -26.41
N VAL A 180 27.77 -9.95 -25.29
CA VAL A 180 27.24 -10.22 -23.95
C VAL A 180 25.85 -9.63 -23.78
N ALA A 181 25.63 -8.38 -24.21
CA ALA A 181 24.32 -7.74 -24.13
C ALA A 181 23.26 -8.50 -24.95
N VAL A 182 23.59 -8.87 -26.20
CA VAL A 182 22.72 -9.64 -27.10
C VAL A 182 22.44 -11.04 -26.53
N ALA A 183 23.45 -11.73 -26.02
CA ALA A 183 23.29 -13.04 -25.39
C ALA A 183 22.40 -12.96 -24.14
N GLY A 184 22.64 -11.98 -23.26
CA GLY A 184 21.83 -11.74 -22.08
C GLY A 184 20.37 -11.43 -22.40
N ALA A 185 20.13 -10.55 -23.38
CA ALA A 185 18.78 -10.23 -23.85
C ALA A 185 18.08 -11.44 -24.49
N SER A 186 18.80 -12.25 -25.26
CA SER A 186 18.27 -13.46 -25.89
C SER A 186 17.89 -14.52 -24.87
N VAL A 187 18.74 -14.74 -23.86
CA VAL A 187 18.49 -15.67 -22.76
C VAL A 187 17.30 -15.20 -21.93
N VAL A 188 17.28 -13.94 -21.48
CA VAL A 188 16.15 -13.40 -20.71
C VAL A 188 14.86 -13.44 -21.54
N GLY A 189 14.91 -13.06 -22.82
CA GLY A 189 13.76 -13.13 -23.72
C GLY A 189 13.23 -14.55 -23.90
N TRP A 190 14.10 -15.55 -24.02
CA TRP A 190 13.72 -16.96 -24.09
C TRP A 190 13.12 -17.47 -22.77
N LEU A 191 13.74 -17.15 -21.62
CA LEU A 191 13.23 -17.55 -20.31
C LEU A 191 11.85 -16.93 -20.03
N THR A 192 11.67 -15.64 -20.30
CA THR A 192 10.39 -14.95 -20.09
C THR A 192 9.29 -15.54 -20.96
N ARG A 193 9.57 -15.84 -22.24
CA ARG A 193 8.55 -16.40 -23.14
C ARG A 193 8.18 -17.85 -22.81
N ASN A 194 9.13 -18.67 -22.39
CA ASN A 194 8.91 -20.11 -22.24
C ASN A 194 8.65 -20.57 -20.80
N ILE A 195 9.16 -19.87 -19.79
CA ILE A 195 9.09 -20.31 -18.39
C ILE A 195 8.10 -19.44 -17.60
N VAL A 196 8.19 -18.12 -17.71
CA VAL A 196 7.39 -17.19 -16.90
C VAL A 196 6.81 -16.06 -17.77
N PRO A 197 5.77 -16.33 -18.59
CA PRO A 197 5.16 -15.32 -19.47
C PRO A 197 4.55 -14.15 -18.71
N GLU A 198 4.17 -14.36 -17.44
CA GLU A 198 3.72 -13.32 -16.50
C GLU A 198 4.80 -12.24 -16.24
N CYS A 199 6.06 -12.53 -16.57
CA CYS A 199 7.18 -11.59 -16.49
C CYS A 199 7.36 -10.71 -17.74
N LEU A 200 6.45 -10.76 -18.71
CA LEU A 200 6.47 -9.85 -19.87
C LEU A 200 6.27 -8.38 -19.43
N GLY A 201 7.05 -7.48 -20.02
CA GLY A 201 7.04 -6.05 -19.70
C GLY A 201 7.67 -5.68 -18.36
N GLY A 202 7.63 -4.39 -18.01
CA GLY A 202 8.31 -3.82 -16.84
C GLY A 202 7.71 -4.23 -15.48
N GLY A 203 6.43 -4.63 -15.44
CA GLY A 203 5.73 -5.07 -14.23
C GLY A 203 4.87 -3.99 -13.56
N THR A 204 5.12 -2.69 -13.81
CA THR A 204 4.30 -1.57 -13.29
C THR A 204 2.84 -1.68 -13.71
N ILE A 205 2.56 -1.94 -14.99
CA ILE A 205 1.19 -2.10 -15.49
C ILE A 205 0.50 -3.30 -14.83
N ALA A 206 1.20 -4.44 -14.72
CA ALA A 206 0.65 -5.62 -14.05
C ALA A 206 0.34 -5.36 -12.57
N THR A 207 1.17 -4.55 -11.89
CA THR A 207 0.93 -4.12 -10.51
C THR A 207 -0.30 -3.22 -10.42
N LYS A 208 -0.45 -2.24 -11.31
CA LYS A 208 -1.64 -1.36 -11.37
C LYS A 208 -2.92 -2.15 -11.60
N ILE A 209 -2.90 -3.12 -12.52
CA ILE A 209 -4.04 -3.99 -12.78
C ILE A 209 -4.38 -4.82 -11.53
N SER A 210 -3.37 -5.37 -10.85
CA SER A 210 -3.55 -6.14 -9.62
C SER A 210 -4.11 -5.29 -8.48
N LEU A 211 -3.65 -4.04 -8.36
CA LEU A 211 -4.17 -3.05 -7.41
C LEU A 211 -5.64 -2.68 -7.70
N ALA A 212 -5.98 -2.44 -8.98
CA ALA A 212 -7.33 -2.06 -9.39
C ALA A 212 -8.35 -3.20 -9.19
N ILE A 213 -7.93 -4.45 -9.42
CA ILE A 213 -8.78 -5.64 -9.23
C ILE A 213 -8.78 -6.09 -7.76
N GLY A 214 -7.78 -5.69 -6.97
CA GLY A 214 -7.57 -6.18 -5.61
C GLY A 214 -7.07 -7.63 -5.55
N SER A 215 -6.34 -8.08 -6.58
CA SER A 215 -5.77 -9.43 -6.65
C SER A 215 -4.34 -9.46 -6.10
N PRO A 216 -3.95 -10.48 -5.33
CA PRO A 216 -2.56 -10.62 -4.87
C PRO A 216 -1.63 -10.96 -6.04
N ILE A 217 -0.39 -10.48 -5.98
CA ILE A 217 0.65 -10.87 -6.92
C ILE A 217 1.40 -12.08 -6.35
N PRO A 218 1.48 -13.21 -7.08
CA PRO A 218 2.16 -14.40 -6.59
C PRO A 218 3.67 -14.16 -6.41
N PHE A 219 4.21 -14.55 -5.25
CA PHE A 219 5.63 -14.37 -4.90
C PHE A 219 6.59 -14.93 -5.96
N ARG A 220 6.21 -16.05 -6.59
CA ARG A 220 6.98 -16.70 -7.67
C ARG A 220 7.26 -15.73 -8.83
N VAL A 221 6.30 -14.90 -9.20
CA VAL A 221 6.43 -13.95 -10.32
C VAL A 221 7.31 -12.77 -9.94
N GLY A 222 7.16 -12.27 -8.70
CA GLY A 222 8.07 -11.26 -8.15
C GLY A 222 9.52 -11.76 -8.17
N LEU A 223 9.77 -12.96 -7.65
CA LEU A 223 11.10 -13.56 -7.62
C LEU A 223 11.66 -13.84 -9.01
N ALA A 224 10.84 -14.38 -9.92
CA ALA A 224 11.26 -14.61 -11.31
C ALA A 224 11.66 -13.29 -11.99
N ARG A 225 10.87 -12.22 -11.80
CA ARG A 225 11.16 -10.89 -12.34
C ARG A 225 12.45 -10.31 -11.74
N LEU A 226 12.69 -10.47 -10.44
CA LEU A 226 13.96 -10.10 -9.80
C LEU A 226 15.14 -10.74 -10.54
N LEU A 227 15.13 -12.06 -10.71
CA LEU A 227 16.22 -12.80 -11.35
C LEU A 227 16.41 -12.41 -12.81
N LEU A 228 15.31 -12.31 -13.58
CA LEU A 228 15.34 -11.97 -15.00
C LEU A 228 15.84 -10.53 -15.21
N SER A 229 15.34 -9.57 -14.44
CA SER A 229 15.78 -8.18 -14.50
C SER A 229 17.23 -8.03 -14.04
N SER A 230 17.65 -8.76 -13.01
CA SER A 230 19.06 -8.76 -12.58
C SER A 230 19.97 -9.27 -13.69
N LEU A 231 19.62 -10.38 -14.35
CA LEU A 231 20.41 -10.94 -15.45
C LEU A 231 20.45 -9.99 -16.66
N TYR A 232 19.31 -9.37 -16.99
CA TYR A 232 19.19 -8.44 -18.11
C TYR A 232 20.08 -7.20 -17.92
N VAL A 233 19.97 -6.56 -16.74
CA VAL A 233 20.77 -5.36 -16.39
C VAL A 233 22.23 -5.72 -16.20
N ALA A 234 22.54 -6.86 -15.55
CA ALA A 234 23.92 -7.31 -15.38
C ALA A 234 24.64 -7.50 -16.72
N SER A 235 23.91 -7.94 -17.75
CA SER A 235 24.44 -8.07 -19.12
C SER A 235 24.69 -6.74 -19.83
N GLY A 236 24.40 -5.61 -19.18
CA GLY A 236 24.59 -4.27 -19.74
C GLY A 236 23.42 -3.76 -20.58
N ASN A 237 22.26 -4.43 -20.54
CA ASN A 237 21.09 -3.97 -21.27
C ASN A 237 20.36 -2.83 -20.53
N PRO A 238 19.79 -1.87 -21.27
CA PRO A 238 19.06 -0.75 -20.66
C PRO A 238 17.74 -1.23 -20.07
N LEU A 239 17.60 -1.08 -18.75
CA LEU A 239 16.34 -1.29 -18.04
C LEU A 239 16.32 -0.40 -16.81
N GLY A 240 15.23 0.33 -16.61
CA GLY A 240 15.01 1.07 -15.37
C GLY A 240 14.82 0.10 -14.21
N ILE A 241 15.55 0.30 -13.12
CA ILE A 241 15.41 -0.50 -11.88
C ILE A 241 14.05 -0.30 -11.20
N GLU A 242 13.36 0.80 -11.50
CA GLU A 242 12.08 1.19 -10.91
C GLU A 242 10.98 0.15 -11.11
N ALA A 243 10.66 -0.18 -12.36
CA ALA A 243 9.52 -1.04 -12.69
C ALA A 243 9.61 -2.46 -12.08
N PRO A 244 10.75 -3.19 -12.18
CA PRO A 244 10.85 -4.50 -11.56
C PRO A 244 10.83 -4.43 -10.03
N THR A 245 11.38 -3.38 -9.43
CA THR A 245 11.38 -3.18 -7.97
C THR A 245 9.99 -2.94 -7.43
N ILE A 246 9.18 -2.10 -8.10
CA ILE A 246 7.77 -1.86 -7.73
C ILE A 246 6.99 -3.18 -7.74
N HIS A 247 7.10 -3.95 -8.82
CA HIS A 247 6.35 -5.21 -8.95
C HIS A 247 6.76 -6.27 -7.93
N LEU A 248 8.07 -6.42 -7.71
CA LEU A 248 8.63 -7.30 -6.70
C LEU A 248 8.17 -6.90 -5.29
N SER A 249 8.18 -5.60 -4.98
CA SER A 249 7.78 -5.09 -3.66
C SER A 249 6.29 -5.26 -3.41
N ALA A 250 5.45 -5.09 -4.44
CA ALA A 250 4.03 -5.42 -4.38
C ALA A 250 3.81 -6.92 -4.12
N ALA A 251 4.56 -7.82 -4.80
CA ALA A 251 4.47 -9.25 -4.57
C ALA A 251 4.90 -9.66 -3.14
N VAL A 252 5.97 -9.05 -2.61
CA VAL A 252 6.41 -9.23 -1.22
C VAL A 252 5.31 -8.78 -0.25
N ALA A 253 4.72 -7.61 -0.49
CA ALA A 253 3.63 -7.08 0.33
C ALA A 253 2.39 -7.97 0.30
N SER A 254 1.93 -8.41 -0.89
CA SER A 254 0.79 -9.34 -1.02
C SER A 254 1.04 -10.65 -0.26
N THR A 255 2.26 -11.17 -0.35
CA THR A 255 2.64 -12.41 0.31
C THR A 255 2.68 -12.25 1.82
N LEU A 256 3.26 -11.15 2.32
CA LEU A 256 3.31 -10.84 3.75
C LEU A 256 1.91 -10.57 4.32
N HIS A 257 1.05 -9.91 3.55
CA HIS A 257 -0.37 -9.72 3.89
C HIS A 257 -1.09 -11.06 4.05
N SER A 258 -0.91 -11.96 3.09
CA SER A 258 -1.54 -13.29 3.10
C SER A 258 -1.06 -14.18 4.25
N ILE A 259 0.24 -14.11 4.60
CA ILE A 259 0.83 -14.94 5.67
C ILE A 259 0.50 -14.39 7.06
N SER A 260 0.43 -13.06 7.21
CA SER A 260 0.24 -12.43 8.52
C SER A 260 -1.20 -12.49 9.02
N GLY A 261 -2.19 -12.72 8.14
CA GLY A 261 -3.60 -12.68 8.51
C GLY A 261 -4.04 -11.31 9.03
N ILE A 262 -3.28 -10.25 8.72
CA ILE A 262 -3.47 -8.89 9.24
C ILE A 262 -4.86 -8.32 8.89
N GLU A 263 -5.49 -8.82 7.83
CA GLU A 263 -6.86 -8.46 7.44
C GLU A 263 -7.86 -8.74 8.57
N ALA A 264 -7.74 -9.88 9.25
CA ALA A 264 -8.62 -10.25 10.37
C ALA A 264 -8.35 -9.44 11.65
N VAL A 265 -7.17 -8.82 11.77
CA VAL A 265 -6.70 -8.16 13.00
C VAL A 265 -6.90 -6.63 12.94
N CYS A 266 -6.72 -6.05 11.77
CA CYS A 266 -6.63 -4.59 11.59
C CYS A 266 -7.51 -4.04 10.46
N ASN A 267 -8.35 -4.87 9.83
CA ASN A 267 -9.14 -4.51 8.65
C ASN A 267 -8.28 -3.89 7.53
N PHE A 268 -7.05 -4.41 7.41
CA PHE A 268 -6.01 -3.84 6.56
C PHE A 268 -6.11 -4.44 5.16
N GLN A 269 -6.56 -3.64 4.20
CA GLN A 269 -6.87 -4.12 2.85
C GLN A 269 -5.61 -4.44 2.04
N LEU A 270 -5.68 -5.50 1.23
CA LEU A 270 -4.60 -5.95 0.36
C LEU A 270 -4.06 -4.85 -0.60
N PRO A 271 -4.90 -4.06 -1.29
CA PRO A 271 -4.40 -2.98 -2.15
C PRO A 271 -3.55 -1.97 -1.40
N LEU A 272 -3.98 -1.55 -0.20
CA LEU A 272 -3.21 -0.63 0.63
C LEU A 272 -1.85 -1.23 1.01
N CYS A 273 -1.80 -2.51 1.38
CA CYS A 273 -0.55 -3.20 1.66
C CYS A 273 0.39 -3.22 0.45
N MET A 274 -0.15 -3.52 -0.73
CA MET A 274 0.62 -3.49 -1.98
C MET A 274 1.16 -2.09 -2.28
N VAL A 275 0.37 -1.03 -2.08
CA VAL A 275 0.83 0.37 -2.24
C VAL A 275 1.97 0.70 -1.27
N LEU A 276 1.87 0.31 0.00
CA LEU A 276 2.96 0.49 0.96
C LEU A 276 4.24 -0.23 0.54
N GLY A 277 4.10 -1.43 -0.04
CA GLY A 277 5.20 -2.18 -0.64
C GLY A 277 5.82 -1.46 -1.83
N CYS A 278 5.01 -1.03 -2.80
CA CYS A 278 5.45 -0.24 -3.96
C CYS A 278 6.22 1.01 -3.53
N CYS A 279 5.66 1.74 -2.57
CA CYS A 279 6.22 2.96 -2.00
C CYS A 279 7.61 2.69 -1.38
N GLY A 280 7.70 1.72 -0.46
CA GLY A 280 8.96 1.32 0.14
C GLY A 280 9.98 0.82 -0.89
N GLY A 281 9.53 0.08 -1.91
CA GLY A 281 10.37 -0.43 -2.98
C GLY A 281 11.01 0.68 -3.78
N LEU A 282 10.22 1.69 -4.16
CA LEU A 282 10.72 2.84 -4.89
C LEU A 282 11.65 3.72 -4.04
N SER A 283 11.32 3.92 -2.76
CA SER A 283 12.19 4.63 -1.81
C SER A 283 13.56 3.96 -1.67
N ALA A 284 13.59 2.62 -1.65
CA ALA A 284 14.85 1.87 -1.66
C ALA A 284 15.56 1.96 -3.01
N ALA A 285 14.86 1.86 -4.13
CA ALA A 285 15.45 1.91 -5.47
C ALA A 285 16.23 3.21 -5.71
N PHE A 286 15.69 4.35 -5.26
CA PHE A 286 16.32 5.66 -5.43
C PHE A 286 17.09 6.17 -4.19
N ASN A 287 17.19 5.35 -3.15
CA ASN A 287 17.79 5.76 -1.87
C ASN A 287 17.19 7.08 -1.31
N SER A 288 15.91 7.31 -1.58
CA SER A 288 15.20 8.57 -1.30
C SER A 288 13.79 8.27 -0.78
N PRO A 289 13.52 8.47 0.53
CA PRO A 289 12.20 8.24 1.09
C PRO A 289 11.12 9.04 0.36
N LEU A 290 11.40 10.32 0.07
CA LEU A 290 10.46 11.24 -0.56
C LEU A 290 10.01 10.80 -1.96
N SER A 291 10.89 10.15 -2.73
CA SER A 291 10.54 9.68 -4.08
C SER A 291 9.41 8.65 -4.04
N GLY A 292 9.51 7.65 -3.15
CA GLY A 292 8.45 6.65 -2.98
C GLY A 292 7.14 7.25 -2.47
N ILE A 293 7.22 8.23 -1.56
CA ILE A 293 6.04 8.89 -0.99
C ILE A 293 5.26 9.65 -2.07
N VAL A 294 5.94 10.52 -2.83
CA VAL A 294 5.30 11.31 -3.90
C VAL A 294 4.72 10.39 -4.96
N PHE A 295 5.48 9.37 -5.37
CA PHE A 295 5.00 8.39 -6.35
C PHE A 295 3.77 7.63 -5.86
N ALA A 296 3.73 7.20 -4.60
CA ALA A 296 2.56 6.53 -4.05
C ALA A 296 1.32 7.43 -4.08
N ILE A 297 1.50 8.71 -3.75
CA ILE A 297 0.42 9.70 -3.74
C ILE A 297 -0.08 10.01 -5.16
N GLU A 298 0.83 10.17 -6.12
CA GLU A 298 0.48 10.54 -7.50
C GLU A 298 -0.10 9.37 -8.30
N GLU A 299 0.45 8.18 -8.12
CA GLU A 299 0.20 7.05 -9.01
C GLU A 299 -0.80 6.03 -8.46
N TYR A 300 -0.90 5.89 -7.13
CA TYR A 300 -1.67 4.79 -6.52
C TYR A 300 -2.71 5.22 -5.50
N MET A 301 -2.59 6.41 -4.92
CA MET A 301 -3.55 6.91 -3.94
C MET A 301 -4.48 7.92 -4.58
N ASP A 302 -5.78 7.74 -4.37
CA ASP A 302 -6.72 8.82 -4.61
C ASP A 302 -6.56 9.87 -3.49
N ILE A 303 -6.74 11.15 -3.80
CA ILE A 303 -6.45 12.33 -2.96
C ILE A 303 -7.30 12.35 -1.67
N ARG A 304 -8.25 11.42 -1.54
CA ARG A 304 -9.21 11.30 -0.43
C ARG A 304 -8.74 10.51 0.79
N GLN A 305 -7.48 10.12 0.87
CA GLN A 305 -7.00 9.23 1.93
C GLN A 305 -6.76 9.96 3.27
N GLU A 306 -7.16 9.29 4.35
CA GLU A 306 -7.07 9.76 5.75
C GLU A 306 -5.60 9.91 6.20
N GLY A 307 -5.33 10.81 7.15
CA GLY A 307 -3.97 11.10 7.63
C GLY A 307 -3.19 9.88 8.15
N MET A 308 -3.89 8.81 8.55
CA MET A 308 -3.29 7.53 8.96
C MET A 308 -2.57 6.84 7.81
N VAL A 309 -3.14 6.81 6.60
CA VAL A 309 -2.52 6.13 5.45
C VAL A 309 -1.22 6.83 5.06
N THR A 310 -1.22 8.16 5.03
CA THR A 310 -0.01 8.94 4.80
C THR A 310 1.07 8.61 5.82
N ALA A 311 0.73 8.48 7.12
CA ALA A 311 1.70 8.09 8.14
C ALA A 311 2.31 6.69 7.89
N LEU A 312 1.52 5.72 7.43
CA LEU A 312 2.02 4.38 7.08
C LEU A 312 2.93 4.39 5.85
N VAL A 313 2.59 5.19 4.83
CA VAL A 313 3.39 5.40 3.62
C VAL A 313 4.76 5.97 3.99
N LEU A 314 4.79 7.00 4.84
CA LEU A 314 6.01 7.59 5.37
C LEU A 314 6.86 6.55 6.12
N LEU A 315 6.23 5.74 6.97
CA LEU A 315 6.91 4.73 7.78
C LEU A 315 7.54 3.63 6.91
N SER A 316 6.79 3.07 5.97
CA SER A 316 7.31 2.06 5.02
C SER A 316 8.51 2.60 4.22
N SER A 317 8.36 3.80 3.67
CA SER A 317 9.40 4.48 2.89
C SER A 317 10.67 4.73 3.70
N PHE A 318 10.52 5.19 4.93
CA PHE A 318 11.62 5.50 5.81
C PHE A 318 12.43 4.24 6.15
N PHE A 319 11.77 3.17 6.61
CA PHE A 319 12.46 1.94 6.99
C PHE A 319 13.11 1.22 5.79
N SER A 320 12.44 1.23 4.63
CA SER A 320 12.99 0.67 3.40
C SER A 320 14.25 1.43 2.93
N SER A 321 14.19 2.77 2.94
CA SER A 321 15.35 3.60 2.59
C SER A 321 16.46 3.53 3.63
N LEU A 322 16.12 3.48 4.93
CA LEU A 322 17.09 3.32 6.01
C LEU A 322 17.93 2.05 5.80
N LEU A 323 17.27 0.92 5.52
CA LEU A 323 17.99 -0.33 5.30
C LEU A 323 18.88 -0.29 4.05
N THR A 324 18.44 0.40 3.01
CA THR A 324 19.26 0.64 1.82
C THR A 324 20.49 1.48 2.15
N ARG A 325 20.34 2.57 2.93
CA ARG A 325 21.46 3.43 3.35
C ARG A 325 22.46 2.72 4.25
N LEU A 326 22.01 1.79 5.08
CA LEU A 326 22.89 1.01 5.95
C LEU A 326 23.76 0.01 5.18
N THR A 327 23.43 -0.28 3.92
CA THR A 327 24.10 -1.31 3.11
C THR A 327 24.76 -0.78 1.85
N ILE A 328 24.24 0.31 1.28
CA ILE A 328 24.74 0.98 0.09
C ILE A 328 25.05 2.43 0.49
N GLU A 329 26.33 2.78 0.48
CA GLU A 329 26.80 4.10 0.87
C GLU A 329 26.70 5.11 -0.28
N GLY A 330 26.30 6.34 0.06
CA GLY A 330 26.33 7.50 -0.85
C GLY A 330 25.07 7.73 -1.69
N PRO A 331 24.95 8.93 -2.28
CA PRO A 331 23.91 9.22 -3.26
C PRO A 331 24.17 8.43 -4.55
N MET A 332 23.10 7.95 -5.19
CA MET A 332 23.21 7.23 -6.47
C MET A 332 23.85 8.09 -7.57
N PHE A 333 23.60 9.40 -7.54
CA PHE A 333 24.17 10.38 -8.46
C PHE A 333 24.79 11.55 -7.67
N PRO A 334 26.12 11.58 -7.49
CA PRO A 334 26.78 12.75 -6.93
C PRO A 334 26.80 13.86 -8.00
N ILE A 335 25.92 14.85 -7.85
CA ILE A 335 25.89 16.02 -8.72
C ILE A 335 26.67 17.14 -8.03
N GLU A 336 27.87 17.43 -8.52
CA GLU A 336 28.61 18.63 -8.16
C GLU A 336 28.23 19.74 -9.15
N GLY A 337 27.31 20.62 -8.77
CA GLY A 337 26.77 21.64 -9.68
C GLY A 337 26.57 23.00 -9.04
N ARG A 338 26.96 24.07 -9.76
CA ARG A 338 26.43 25.42 -9.54
C ARG A 338 25.03 25.47 -10.15
N PHE A 339 24.01 25.69 -9.33
CA PHE A 339 22.68 26.00 -9.82
C PHE A 339 22.74 27.31 -10.62
N LEU A 340 22.35 27.27 -11.90
CA LEU A 340 22.27 28.44 -12.76
C LEU A 340 21.01 29.23 -12.40
N ASP A 341 20.98 29.86 -11.23
CA ASP A 341 19.81 30.57 -10.69
C ASP A 341 19.54 31.93 -11.36
N SER A 342 20.02 32.13 -12.60
CA SER A 342 19.72 33.34 -13.35
C SER A 342 18.30 33.28 -13.92
N TYR A 343 17.51 34.32 -13.62
CA TYR A 343 16.17 34.53 -14.16
C TYR A 343 16.14 34.51 -15.70
N GLU A 344 17.24 34.86 -16.35
CA GLU A 344 17.39 34.83 -17.82
C GLU A 344 17.28 33.41 -18.40
N THR A 345 17.52 32.38 -17.60
CA THR A 345 17.42 30.98 -18.05
C THR A 345 16.00 30.44 -18.00
N ILE A 346 15.05 31.16 -17.38
CA ILE A 346 13.65 30.70 -17.22
C ILE A 346 12.97 30.41 -18.56
N PRO A 347 13.04 31.28 -19.60
CA PRO A 347 12.42 30.99 -20.89
C PRO A 347 12.94 29.70 -21.54
N TRP A 348 14.24 29.43 -21.39
CA TRP A 348 14.85 28.21 -21.90
C TRP A 348 14.37 26.97 -21.14
N ARG A 349 14.21 27.08 -19.81
CA ARG A 349 13.65 26.00 -18.99
C ARG A 349 12.19 25.72 -19.37
N THR A 350 11.38 26.75 -19.60
CA THR A 350 9.98 26.57 -20.04
C THR A 350 9.89 25.92 -21.41
N LEU A 351 10.81 26.25 -22.34
CA LEU A 351 10.86 25.61 -23.65
C LEU A 351 11.25 24.12 -23.55
N LEU A 352 12.13 23.76 -22.62
CA LEU A 352 12.53 22.37 -22.38
C LEU A 352 11.42 21.53 -21.73
N THR A 353 10.49 22.16 -20.99
CA THR A 353 9.38 21.48 -20.32
C THR A 353 8.08 21.47 -21.12
N ALA A 354 7.96 22.29 -22.16
CA ALA A 354 6.78 22.40 -23.03
C ALA A 354 6.82 21.38 -24.17
#